data_AF-A0A954UEZ6-F1
#
_entry.id   AF-A0A954UEZ6-F1
#
_cell.length_a   1.000
_cell.length_b   1.000
_cell.length_c   1.000
_cell.angle_alpha   90.00
_cell.angle_beta   90.00
_cell.angle_gamma   90.00
#
_symmetry.space_group_name_H-M   'P 1'
#
loop_
_entity.id
_entity.type
_entity.pdbx_description
1 polymer ?
#
loop_
_entity_poly.entity_id
_entity_poly.type
_entity_poly.pdbx_seq_one_letter_code
_entity_poly.pdbx_strand_id
1 'polypeptide(L)'
;PYVPPTLDDRVQQAFAVAGTPAERLAKATELIQTVNQNLLIVFADPKDPRVRRLMEIRYEDKDFRAYSDDFRFMAIPTDGDKRPAALALAQTLKLDLTKNPSGLYIVLLDHNARLLAVADETQLCKDDEFSKERFLEMLDPHRTKPLDAQKLLDDALAKATQENKRVLIQETATWCGPCHRLSRLLSHNRQWEQDYIWVKIDQRWTGAADVMERLRAGAEGGIPWFAILDAKGNKLATSNLPDSGNNIGFPAEPSGAEHFANMLKSTKIRMSDEEIETLTKAAASE
;
A
#
# COMPACT_ATOMS: atom_id res chain seq x y z
N PRO A 1 -30.35 -10.50 3.62
CA PRO A 1 -29.55 -10.98 2.47
C PRO A 1 -28.63 -9.85 2.02
N TYR A 2 -27.35 -10.13 1.77
CA TYR A 2 -26.44 -9.12 1.25
C TYR A 2 -26.75 -8.85 -0.23
N VAL A 3 -26.90 -7.58 -0.60
CA VAL A 3 -27.03 -7.14 -1.99
C VAL A 3 -25.73 -6.41 -2.35
N PRO A 4 -24.95 -6.91 -3.33
CA PRO A 4 -23.74 -6.23 -3.77
C PRO A 4 -24.04 -4.80 -4.26
N PRO A 5 -23.16 -3.82 -4.01
CA PRO A 5 -23.35 -2.46 -4.49
C PRO A 5 -23.33 -2.41 -6.02
N THR A 6 -24.17 -1.56 -6.61
CA THR A 6 -24.16 -1.29 -8.05
C THR A 6 -22.87 -0.58 -8.46
N LEU A 7 -22.62 -0.42 -9.78
CA LEU A 7 -21.50 0.42 -10.23
C LEU A 7 -21.69 1.88 -9.80
N ASP A 8 -22.92 2.39 -9.80
CA ASP A 8 -23.20 3.76 -9.35
C ASP A 8 -22.92 3.93 -7.86
N ASP A 9 -23.30 2.95 -7.03
CA ASP A 9 -22.97 2.95 -5.60
C ASP A 9 -21.44 2.98 -5.39
N ARG A 10 -20.70 2.19 -6.18
CA ARG A 10 -19.22 2.16 -6.12
C ARG A 10 -18.59 3.47 -6.58
N VAL A 11 -19.14 4.14 -7.61
CA VAL A 11 -18.71 5.46 -8.04
C VAL A 11 -18.91 6.47 -6.91
N GLN A 12 -20.12 6.53 -6.34
CA GLN A 12 -20.41 7.46 -5.24
C GLN A 12 -19.50 7.21 -4.03
N GLN A 13 -19.28 5.95 -3.65
CA GLN A 13 -18.36 5.60 -2.56
C GLN A 13 -16.91 6.02 -2.84
N ALA A 14 -16.43 5.92 -4.09
CA ALA A 14 -15.07 6.32 -4.46
C ALA A 14 -14.83 7.83 -4.28
N PHE A 15 -15.85 8.66 -4.47
CA PHE A 15 -15.80 10.11 -4.32
C PHE A 15 -16.19 10.60 -2.91
N ALA A 16 -16.95 9.81 -2.15
CA ALA A 16 -17.43 10.14 -0.80
C ALA A 16 -16.45 9.78 0.35
N VAL A 17 -15.17 9.59 0.05
CA VAL A 17 -14.15 9.26 1.07
C VAL A 17 -13.96 10.45 2.01
N ALA A 18 -14.10 10.20 3.32
CA ALA A 18 -14.00 11.22 4.36
C ALA A 18 -12.62 11.92 4.42
N GLY A 19 -12.62 13.14 4.94
CA GLY A 19 -11.47 14.03 5.02
C GLY A 19 -11.37 15.00 3.84
N THR A 20 -10.67 16.10 4.04
CA THR A 20 -10.38 17.07 2.99
C THR A 20 -9.47 16.46 1.92
N PRO A 21 -9.48 16.96 0.67
CA PRO A 21 -8.56 16.49 -0.37
C PRO A 21 -7.08 16.54 0.06
N ALA A 22 -6.68 17.55 0.83
CA ALA A 22 -5.31 17.69 1.35
C ALA A 22 -4.96 16.61 2.40
N GLU A 23 -5.84 16.35 3.38
CA GLU A 23 -5.64 15.27 4.35
C GLU A 23 -5.60 13.90 3.69
N ARG A 24 -6.45 13.69 2.68
CA ARG A 24 -6.48 12.46 1.89
C ARG A 24 -5.18 12.29 1.09
N LEU A 25 -4.64 13.35 0.51
CA LEU A 25 -3.35 13.31 -0.19
C LEU A 25 -2.22 12.98 0.80
N ALA A 26 -2.18 13.62 1.97
CA ALA A 26 -1.17 13.35 2.98
C ALA A 26 -1.17 11.86 3.41
N LYS A 27 -2.35 11.32 3.72
CA LYS A 27 -2.52 9.90 4.07
C LYS A 27 -2.15 8.97 2.91
N ALA A 28 -2.53 9.34 1.68
CA ALA A 28 -2.20 8.57 0.50
C ALA A 28 -0.69 8.52 0.26
N THR A 29 0.01 9.66 0.37
CA THR A 29 1.46 9.79 0.23
C THR A 29 2.24 8.93 1.22
N GLU A 30 1.85 8.93 2.49
CA GLU A 30 2.47 8.04 3.49
C GLU A 30 2.32 6.57 3.09
N LEU A 31 1.13 6.19 2.63
CA LEU A 31 0.86 4.81 2.26
C LEU A 31 1.61 4.38 1.00
N ILE A 32 1.60 5.20 -0.07
CA ILE A 32 2.27 4.84 -1.32
C ILE A 32 3.78 4.68 -1.15
N GLN A 33 4.41 5.48 -0.27
CA GLN A 33 5.79 5.31 0.15
C GLN A 33 5.99 3.98 0.87
N THR A 34 5.07 3.66 1.77
CA THR A 34 5.13 2.44 2.59
C THR A 34 5.06 1.17 1.75
N VAL A 35 4.29 1.14 0.67
CA VAL A 35 4.11 -0.06 -0.16
C VAL A 35 4.70 0.01 -1.56
N ASN A 36 5.54 1.01 -1.86
CA ASN A 36 6.13 1.20 -3.19
C ASN A 36 5.08 1.09 -4.32
N GLN A 37 4.02 1.88 -4.18
CA GLN A 37 2.91 1.98 -5.13
C GLN A 37 2.87 3.42 -5.67
N ASN A 38 2.36 3.64 -6.87
CA ASN A 38 2.14 4.99 -7.38
C ASN A 38 0.73 5.48 -7.01
N LEU A 39 0.49 6.78 -7.04
CA LEU A 39 -0.83 7.36 -6.76
C LEU A 39 -1.48 7.84 -8.06
N LEU A 40 -2.70 7.38 -8.32
CA LEU A 40 -3.57 7.81 -9.40
C LEU A 40 -4.69 8.65 -8.81
N ILE A 41 -4.61 9.97 -8.99
CA ILE A 41 -5.62 10.93 -8.53
C ILE A 41 -6.56 11.27 -9.68
N VAL A 42 -7.86 11.19 -9.45
CA VAL A 42 -8.90 11.56 -10.43
C VAL A 42 -9.64 12.79 -9.91
N PHE A 43 -9.55 13.91 -10.62
CA PHE A 43 -10.39 15.08 -10.37
C PHE A 43 -11.53 15.08 -11.38
N ALA A 44 -12.77 14.91 -10.92
CA ALA A 44 -13.94 14.89 -11.80
C ALA A 44 -15.26 15.07 -11.05
N ASP A 45 -16.32 15.38 -11.81
CA ASP A 45 -17.70 15.29 -11.32
C ASP A 45 -18.12 13.80 -11.29
N PRO A 46 -18.55 13.25 -10.14
CA PRO A 46 -18.97 11.85 -10.04
C PRO A 46 -20.19 11.49 -10.91
N LYS A 47 -20.93 12.48 -11.43
CA LYS A 47 -22.07 12.29 -12.33
C LYS A 47 -21.70 12.31 -13.82
N ASP A 48 -20.44 12.60 -14.14
CA ASP A 48 -19.96 12.60 -15.52
C ASP A 48 -20.01 11.19 -16.12
N PRO A 49 -20.65 10.98 -17.29
CA PRO A 49 -20.67 9.68 -17.97
C PRO A 49 -19.27 9.10 -18.24
N ARG A 50 -18.27 9.96 -18.48
CA ARG A 50 -16.87 9.56 -18.69
C ARG A 50 -16.28 8.96 -17.41
N VAL A 51 -16.64 9.50 -16.24
CA VAL A 51 -16.22 8.95 -14.93
C VAL A 51 -16.88 7.60 -14.68
N ARG A 52 -18.17 7.45 -15.04
CA ARG A 52 -18.83 6.15 -14.97
C ARG A 52 -18.07 5.10 -15.79
N ARG A 53 -17.66 5.43 -17.02
CA ARG A 53 -16.88 4.55 -17.89
C ARG A 53 -15.49 4.21 -17.30
N LEU A 54 -14.79 5.20 -16.74
CA LEU A 54 -13.53 4.98 -16.00
C LEU A 54 -13.73 4.02 -14.82
N MET A 55 -14.80 4.18 -14.05
CA MET A 55 -15.08 3.32 -12.90
C MET A 55 -15.47 1.90 -13.32
N GLU A 56 -16.18 1.75 -14.45
CA GLU A 56 -16.42 0.44 -15.06
C GLU A 56 -15.08 -0.26 -15.39
N ILE A 57 -14.15 0.43 -16.04
CA ILE A 57 -12.81 -0.09 -16.34
C ILE A 57 -12.10 -0.50 -15.04
N ARG A 58 -12.10 0.38 -14.03
CA ARG A 58 -11.43 0.14 -12.75
C ARG A 58 -11.98 -1.10 -12.02
N TYR A 59 -13.30 -1.25 -11.97
CA TYR A 59 -13.94 -2.24 -11.10
C TYR A 59 -14.31 -3.54 -11.79
N GLU A 60 -14.53 -3.53 -13.10
CA GLU A 60 -15.13 -4.65 -13.83
C GLU A 60 -14.21 -5.18 -14.94
N ASP A 61 -13.28 -4.37 -15.45
CA ASP A 61 -12.39 -4.77 -16.52
C ASP A 61 -11.19 -5.58 -16.01
N LYS A 62 -10.99 -6.75 -16.61
CA LYS A 62 -9.90 -7.67 -16.26
C LYS A 62 -8.51 -7.12 -16.60
N ASP A 63 -8.39 -6.28 -17.63
CA ASP A 63 -7.10 -5.78 -18.09
C ASP A 63 -6.58 -4.71 -17.11
N PHE A 64 -7.48 -3.99 -16.42
CA PHE A 64 -7.08 -3.06 -15.37
C PHE A 64 -6.56 -3.75 -14.10
N ARG A 65 -6.88 -5.03 -13.88
CA ARG A 65 -6.39 -5.78 -12.70
C ARG A 65 -4.87 -5.83 -12.62
N ALA A 66 -4.17 -5.78 -13.75
CA ALA A 66 -2.71 -5.74 -13.79
C ALA A 66 -2.12 -4.42 -13.25
N TYR A 67 -2.94 -3.37 -13.10
CA TYR A 67 -2.55 -2.02 -12.69
C TYR A 67 -3.00 -1.69 -11.26
N SER A 68 -3.97 -2.43 -10.70
CA SER A 68 -4.51 -2.13 -9.36
C SER A 68 -3.45 -2.18 -8.27
N ASP A 69 -2.44 -3.04 -8.45
CA ASP A 69 -1.39 -3.23 -7.47
C ASP A 69 -0.26 -2.20 -7.67
N ASP A 70 -0.17 -1.58 -8.85
CA ASP A 70 0.80 -0.54 -9.20
C ASP A 70 0.30 0.87 -8.86
N PHE A 71 -1.03 1.09 -8.90
CA PHE A 71 -1.63 2.41 -8.73
C PHE A 71 -2.73 2.42 -7.67
N ARG A 72 -2.48 3.18 -6.60
CA ARG A 72 -3.50 3.53 -5.63
C ARG A 72 -4.45 4.56 -6.23
N PHE A 73 -5.74 4.26 -6.24
CA PHE A 73 -6.75 5.19 -6.76
C PHE A 73 -7.23 6.18 -5.69
N MET A 74 -7.33 7.46 -6.04
CA MET A 74 -7.86 8.53 -5.20
C MET A 74 -8.77 9.48 -6.01
N ALA A 75 -10.09 9.38 -5.82
CA ALA A 75 -11.06 10.28 -6.48
C ALA A 75 -11.31 11.56 -5.68
N ILE A 76 -11.24 12.71 -6.33
CA ILE A 76 -11.49 14.03 -5.78
C ILE A 76 -12.68 14.67 -6.50
N PRO A 77 -13.82 14.86 -5.81
CA PRO A 77 -15.02 15.41 -6.43
C PRO A 77 -14.83 16.89 -6.78
N THR A 78 -15.22 17.26 -8.00
CA THR A 78 -15.20 18.65 -8.48
C THR A 78 -16.58 19.28 -8.62
N ASP A 79 -17.64 18.58 -8.19
CA ASP A 79 -19.02 19.06 -8.23
C ASP A 79 -19.39 19.90 -7.00
N GLY A 80 -20.37 20.79 -7.19
CA GLY A 80 -21.03 21.53 -6.11
C GLY A 80 -20.08 22.22 -5.11
N ASP A 81 -20.33 21.98 -3.83
CA ASP A 81 -19.60 22.54 -2.69
C ASP A 81 -18.18 21.97 -2.52
N LYS A 82 -17.84 20.87 -3.20
CA LYS A 82 -16.53 20.23 -3.12
C LYS A 82 -15.48 20.89 -4.02
N ARG A 83 -15.93 21.60 -5.05
CA ARG A 83 -15.06 22.21 -6.06
C ARG A 83 -13.95 23.12 -5.50
N PRO A 84 -14.20 24.03 -4.53
CA PRO A 84 -13.13 24.88 -4.00
C PRO A 84 -11.97 24.09 -3.37
N ALA A 85 -12.29 23.00 -2.65
CA ALA A 85 -11.27 22.16 -2.02
C ALA A 85 -10.48 21.35 -3.06
N ALA A 86 -11.12 20.91 -4.14
CA ALA A 86 -10.45 20.26 -5.27
C ALA A 86 -9.48 21.21 -5.98
N LEU A 87 -9.89 22.46 -6.23
CA LEU A 87 -9.03 23.50 -6.82
C LEU A 87 -7.83 23.82 -5.91
N ALA A 88 -8.06 23.92 -4.60
CA ALA A 88 -6.97 24.14 -3.64
C ALA A 88 -5.94 23.00 -3.69
N LEU A 89 -6.39 21.73 -3.72
CA LEU A 89 -5.49 20.59 -3.89
C LEU A 89 -4.73 20.65 -5.21
N ALA A 90 -5.42 20.91 -6.32
CA ALA A 90 -4.79 21.00 -7.63
C ALA A 90 -3.68 22.07 -7.69
N GLN A 91 -3.88 23.22 -7.05
CA GLN A 91 -2.85 24.27 -6.93
C GLN A 91 -1.61 23.76 -6.19
N THR A 92 -1.76 22.93 -5.14
CA THR A 92 -0.60 22.33 -4.45
C THR A 92 0.20 21.40 -5.37
N LEU A 93 -0.47 20.77 -6.34
CA LEU A 93 0.12 19.94 -7.39
C LEU A 93 0.60 20.75 -8.61
N LYS A 94 0.52 22.10 -8.54
CA LYS A 94 0.83 23.04 -9.63
C LYS A 94 -0.03 22.82 -10.88
N LEU A 95 -1.28 22.40 -10.68
CA LEU A 95 -2.27 22.20 -11.73
C LEU A 95 -3.29 23.34 -11.70
N ASP A 96 -3.74 23.73 -12.90
CA ASP A 96 -4.79 24.73 -13.08
C ASP A 96 -6.03 24.10 -13.72
N LEU A 97 -6.93 23.58 -12.87
CA LEU A 97 -8.19 22.99 -13.32
C LEU A 97 -9.21 24.04 -13.79
N THR A 98 -8.92 25.34 -13.66
CA THR A 98 -9.85 26.38 -14.11
C THR A 98 -9.88 26.51 -15.63
N LYS A 99 -8.81 26.05 -16.30
CA LYS A 99 -8.72 25.98 -17.76
C LYS A 99 -9.67 24.93 -18.36
N ASN A 100 -10.11 23.97 -17.55
CA ASN A 100 -11.12 23.01 -17.94
C ASN A 100 -12.15 22.79 -16.81
N PRO A 101 -13.12 23.72 -16.69
CA PRO A 101 -14.07 23.76 -15.57
C PRO A 101 -14.92 22.50 -15.37
N SER A 102 -15.21 21.79 -16.46
CA SER A 102 -15.99 20.55 -16.54
C SER A 102 -15.10 19.31 -16.77
N GLY A 103 -13.79 19.48 -16.66
CA GLY A 103 -12.81 18.53 -17.14
C GLY A 103 -12.57 17.35 -16.21
N LEU A 104 -12.30 16.21 -16.81
CA LEU A 104 -11.80 15.02 -16.15
C LEU A 104 -10.27 15.10 -16.19
N TYR A 105 -9.64 15.11 -15.02
CA TYR A 105 -8.18 15.04 -14.93
C TYR A 105 -7.72 13.78 -14.22
N ILE A 106 -6.70 13.13 -14.79
CA ILE A 106 -5.93 12.09 -14.14
C ILE A 106 -4.53 12.62 -13.87
N VAL A 107 -4.09 12.46 -12.62
CA VAL A 107 -2.77 12.89 -12.15
C VAL A 107 -2.08 11.67 -11.56
N LEU A 108 -0.88 11.38 -12.05
CA LEU A 108 -0.04 10.31 -11.54
C LEU A 108 1.09 10.89 -10.69
N LEU A 109 1.24 10.39 -9.47
CA LEU A 109 2.41 10.63 -8.64
C LEU A 109 3.19 9.32 -8.44
N ASP A 110 4.52 9.40 -8.40
CA ASP A 110 5.35 8.25 -8.01
C ASP A 110 5.19 7.91 -6.53
N HIS A 111 5.76 6.79 -6.10
CA HIS A 111 5.80 6.38 -4.69
C HIS A 111 6.44 7.38 -3.73
N ASN A 112 7.14 8.42 -4.21
CA ASN A 112 7.67 9.53 -3.42
C ASN A 112 6.83 10.81 -3.54
N ALA A 113 5.60 10.70 -4.06
CA ALA A 113 4.68 11.80 -4.34
C ALA A 113 5.21 12.85 -5.34
N ARG A 114 6.09 12.45 -6.25
CA ARG A 114 6.56 13.31 -7.35
C ARG A 114 5.65 13.16 -8.56
N LEU A 115 5.33 14.27 -9.22
CA LEU A 115 4.49 14.26 -10.41
C LEU A 115 5.13 13.44 -11.55
N LEU A 116 4.39 12.46 -12.07
CA LEU A 116 4.79 11.63 -13.21
C LEU A 116 4.10 12.07 -14.50
N ALA A 117 2.78 12.21 -14.45
CA ALA A 117 1.97 12.54 -15.62
C ALA A 117 0.67 13.25 -15.21
N VAL A 118 0.14 14.02 -16.15
CA VAL A 118 -1.18 14.66 -16.08
C VAL A 118 -1.84 14.43 -17.43
N ALA A 119 -3.10 14.04 -17.43
CA ALA A 119 -3.93 13.96 -18.63
C ALA A 119 -5.32 14.52 -18.34
N ASP A 120 -5.87 15.25 -19.30
CA ASP A 120 -7.27 15.68 -19.30
C ASP A 120 -8.12 14.86 -20.29
N GLU A 121 -9.40 15.18 -20.43
CA GLU A 121 -10.27 14.46 -21.36
C GLU A 121 -9.83 14.53 -22.82
N THR A 122 -9.07 15.54 -23.25
CA THR A 122 -8.63 15.65 -24.65
C THR A 122 -7.65 14.53 -24.99
N GLN A 123 -6.88 14.11 -23.99
CA GLN A 123 -5.94 13.00 -24.06
C GLN A 123 -6.64 11.67 -23.74
N LEU A 124 -7.57 11.65 -22.79
CA LEU A 124 -8.18 10.41 -22.29
C LEU A 124 -9.42 9.95 -23.05
N CYS A 125 -10.07 10.82 -23.83
CA CYS A 125 -11.33 10.51 -24.50
C CYS A 125 -11.19 10.38 -26.02
N LYS A 126 -11.99 9.50 -26.61
CA LYS A 126 -12.17 9.35 -28.06
C LYS A 126 -13.66 9.45 -28.34
N ASP A 127 -14.04 10.33 -29.26
CA ASP A 127 -15.44 10.57 -29.63
C ASP A 127 -16.33 10.89 -28.40
N ASP A 128 -15.81 11.74 -27.50
CA ASP A 128 -16.41 12.13 -26.21
C ASP A 128 -16.62 10.99 -25.17
N GLU A 129 -16.18 9.77 -25.46
CA GLU A 129 -16.16 8.65 -24.52
C GLU A 129 -14.77 8.47 -23.88
N PHE A 130 -14.72 8.10 -22.60
CA PHE A 130 -13.47 7.73 -21.94
C PHE A 130 -12.84 6.48 -22.58
N SER A 131 -11.63 6.62 -23.11
CA SER A 131 -10.93 5.55 -23.80
C SER A 131 -10.08 4.71 -22.85
N LYS A 132 -10.43 3.42 -22.74
CA LYS A 132 -9.60 2.44 -22.02
C LYS A 132 -8.18 2.37 -22.58
N GLU A 133 -8.03 2.32 -23.89
CA GLU A 133 -6.73 2.21 -24.57
C GLU A 133 -5.81 3.35 -24.16
N ARG A 134 -6.27 4.60 -24.32
CA ARG A 134 -5.47 5.79 -23.96
C ARG A 134 -5.19 5.87 -22.46
N PHE A 135 -6.14 5.44 -21.63
CA PHE A 135 -5.95 5.38 -20.19
C PHE A 135 -4.85 4.37 -19.82
N LEU A 136 -4.86 3.16 -20.38
CA LEU A 136 -3.83 2.16 -20.09
C LEU A 136 -2.46 2.56 -20.67
N GLU A 137 -2.43 3.14 -21.88
CA GLU A 137 -1.22 3.71 -22.49
C GLU A 137 -0.58 4.79 -21.61
N MET A 138 -1.40 5.60 -20.92
CA MET A 138 -0.91 6.58 -19.95
C MET A 138 -0.29 5.91 -18.71
N LEU A 139 -0.85 4.79 -18.24
CA LEU A 139 -0.36 4.11 -17.03
C LEU A 139 0.89 3.25 -17.27
N ASP A 140 1.01 2.63 -18.43
CA ASP A 140 2.02 1.61 -18.76
C ASP A 140 3.47 2.03 -18.46
N PRO A 141 3.94 3.22 -18.88
CA PRO A 141 5.31 3.66 -18.63
C PRO A 141 5.62 3.86 -17.14
N HIS A 142 4.59 3.95 -16.30
CA HIS A 142 4.66 4.30 -14.89
C HIS A 142 4.34 3.14 -13.96
N ARG A 143 4.26 1.90 -14.46
CA ARG A 143 4.07 0.72 -13.60
C ARG A 143 5.26 0.51 -12.66
N THR A 144 5.00 -0.06 -11.48
CA THR A 144 6.09 -0.38 -10.55
C THR A 144 6.94 -1.49 -11.14
N LYS A 145 8.25 -1.22 -11.27
CA LYS A 145 9.19 -2.26 -11.72
C LYS A 145 9.37 -3.28 -10.59
N PRO A 146 9.14 -4.58 -10.86
CA PRO A 146 9.39 -5.62 -9.86
C PRO A 146 10.84 -5.62 -9.38
N LEU A 147 11.02 -5.69 -8.07
CA LEU A 147 12.30 -6.02 -7.46
C LEU A 147 12.49 -7.54 -7.46
N ASP A 148 13.74 -7.97 -7.25
CA ASP A 148 14.08 -9.39 -7.05
C ASP A 148 14.00 -9.72 -5.55
N ALA A 149 13.06 -10.59 -5.18
CA ALA A 149 12.81 -10.94 -3.78
C ALA A 149 13.99 -11.66 -3.13
N GLN A 150 14.69 -12.52 -3.87
CA GLN A 150 15.83 -13.26 -3.36
C GLN A 150 17.01 -12.31 -3.13
N LYS A 151 17.28 -11.41 -4.07
CA LYS A 151 18.28 -10.37 -3.90
C LYS A 151 17.99 -9.47 -2.70
N LEU A 152 16.74 -9.06 -2.50
CA LEU A 152 16.35 -8.24 -1.34
C LEU A 152 16.64 -8.97 -0.01
N LEU A 153 16.34 -10.26 0.07
CA LEU A 153 16.64 -11.07 1.24
C LEU A 153 18.15 -11.21 1.46
N ASP A 154 18.92 -11.50 0.40
CA ASP A 154 20.37 -11.67 0.48
C ASP A 154 21.07 -10.38 0.92
N ASP A 155 20.67 -9.24 0.36
CA ASP A 155 21.18 -7.92 0.75
C ASP A 155 20.86 -7.63 2.23
N ALA A 156 19.66 -7.99 2.71
CA ALA A 156 19.27 -7.83 4.11
C ALA A 156 20.09 -8.72 5.05
N LEU A 157 20.36 -9.97 4.68
CA LEU A 157 21.20 -10.90 5.46
C LEU A 157 22.66 -10.45 5.50
N ALA A 158 23.20 -9.96 4.39
CA ALA A 158 24.54 -9.39 4.33
C ALA A 158 24.67 -8.17 5.25
N LYS A 159 23.69 -7.26 5.21
CA LYS A 159 23.64 -6.10 6.10
C LYS A 159 23.48 -6.50 7.56
N ALA A 160 22.63 -7.49 7.86
CA ALA A 160 22.45 -8.02 9.20
C ALA A 160 23.76 -8.60 9.77
N THR A 161 24.55 -9.28 8.94
CA THR A 161 25.89 -9.76 9.32
C THR A 161 26.84 -8.61 9.66
N GLN A 162 26.88 -7.58 8.82
CA GLN A 162 27.77 -6.42 8.99
C GLN A 162 27.43 -5.60 10.24
N GLU A 163 26.14 -5.41 10.53
CA GLU A 163 25.67 -4.57 11.63
C GLU A 163 25.45 -5.33 12.94
N ASN A 164 25.71 -6.64 12.95
CA ASN A 164 25.33 -7.55 14.04
C ASN A 164 23.85 -7.35 14.42
N LYS A 165 22.99 -7.59 13.44
CA LYS A 165 21.53 -7.50 13.51
C LYS A 165 20.89 -8.81 13.03
N ARG A 166 19.59 -8.91 13.20
CA ARG A 166 18.71 -9.95 12.67
C ARG A 166 17.92 -9.40 11.49
N VAL A 167 17.19 -10.25 10.78
CA VAL A 167 16.31 -9.80 9.69
C VAL A 167 14.85 -10.00 10.11
N LEU A 168 14.06 -8.92 10.11
CA LEU A 168 12.60 -9.00 10.16
C LEU A 168 12.09 -9.05 8.72
N ILE A 169 11.63 -10.20 8.27
CA ILE A 169 11.05 -10.38 6.93
C ILE A 169 9.52 -10.34 7.01
N GLN A 170 8.89 -9.56 6.14
CA GLN A 170 7.45 -9.41 6.06
C GLN A 170 6.96 -9.73 4.65
N GLU A 171 6.05 -10.70 4.53
CA GLU A 171 5.22 -10.87 3.35
C GLU A 171 4.13 -9.80 3.29
N THR A 172 3.98 -9.16 2.14
CA THR A 172 3.06 -8.03 1.99
C THR A 172 2.48 -7.90 0.59
N ALA A 173 1.48 -7.04 0.45
CA ALA A 173 0.89 -6.65 -0.82
C ALA A 173 0.25 -5.26 -0.67
N THR A 174 0.12 -4.53 -1.78
CA THR A 174 -0.44 -3.17 -1.83
C THR A 174 -1.95 -3.10 -1.54
N TRP A 175 -2.65 -4.23 -1.61
CA TRP A 175 -4.06 -4.36 -1.27
C TRP A 175 -4.31 -4.79 0.18
N CYS A 176 -3.25 -5.12 0.93
CA CYS A 176 -3.37 -5.70 2.27
C CYS A 176 -3.43 -4.63 3.37
N GLY A 177 -4.65 -4.30 3.81
CA GLY A 177 -4.89 -3.34 4.91
C GLY A 177 -4.10 -3.65 6.20
N PRO A 178 -4.15 -4.88 6.75
CA PRO A 178 -3.35 -5.25 7.93
C PRO A 178 -1.83 -5.11 7.72
N CYS A 179 -1.34 -5.35 6.49
CA CYS A 179 0.08 -5.15 6.16
C CYS A 179 0.47 -3.67 6.21
N HIS A 180 -0.43 -2.77 5.79
CA HIS A 180 -0.22 -1.33 5.89
C HIS A 180 -0.12 -0.90 7.35
N ARG A 181 -0.98 -1.44 8.23
CA ARG A 181 -0.93 -1.17 9.68
C ARG A 181 0.39 -1.64 10.29
N LEU A 182 0.85 -2.85 9.96
CA LEU A 182 2.15 -3.36 10.44
C LEU A 182 3.29 -2.46 9.97
N SER A 183 3.27 -2.08 8.70
CA SER A 183 4.33 -1.26 8.10
C SER A 183 4.37 0.14 8.71
N ARG A 184 3.20 0.73 9.01
CA ARG A 184 3.09 2.01 9.71
C ARG A 184 3.59 1.92 11.14
N LEU A 185 3.15 0.90 11.89
CA LEU A 185 3.59 0.64 13.26
C LEU A 185 5.12 0.64 13.35
N LEU A 186 5.78 -0.14 12.48
CA LEU A 186 7.24 -0.23 12.43
C LEU A 186 7.89 1.09 11.99
N SER A 187 7.31 1.80 11.02
CA SER A 187 7.86 3.07 10.53
C SER A 187 7.78 4.20 11.56
N HIS A 188 6.72 4.24 12.37
CA HIS A 188 6.53 5.25 13.42
C HIS A 188 7.27 4.92 14.73
N ASN A 189 7.68 3.67 14.93
CA ASN A 189 8.31 3.20 16.16
C ASN A 189 9.66 2.54 15.84
N ARG A 190 10.68 3.34 15.55
CA ARG A 190 11.95 2.86 14.96
C ARG A 190 12.96 2.24 15.94
N GLN A 191 12.61 2.08 17.23
CA GLN A 191 13.51 1.50 18.23
C GLN A 191 13.96 0.07 17.90
N TRP A 192 13.17 -0.67 17.10
CA TRP A 192 13.53 -2.01 16.63
C TRP A 192 14.71 -2.02 15.66
N GLU A 193 15.03 -0.90 15.01
CA GLU A 193 16.13 -0.83 14.04
C GLU A 193 17.51 -1.07 14.67
N GLN A 194 17.61 -0.99 16.00
CA GLN A 194 18.81 -1.35 16.75
C GLN A 194 19.17 -2.82 16.57
N ASP A 195 18.18 -3.69 16.35
CA ASP A 195 18.34 -5.14 16.33
C ASP A 195 17.97 -5.79 15.01
N TYR A 196 17.11 -5.16 14.21
CA TYR A 196 16.55 -5.79 13.02
C TYR A 196 16.77 -4.95 11.76
N ILE A 197 17.09 -5.63 10.66
CA ILE A 197 16.96 -5.14 9.29
C ILE A 197 15.59 -5.59 8.78
N TRP A 198 14.73 -4.65 8.42
CA TRP A 198 13.40 -4.98 7.91
C TRP A 198 13.43 -5.12 6.38
N VAL A 199 12.91 -6.24 5.89
CA VAL A 199 12.74 -6.52 4.46
C VAL A 199 11.29 -6.87 4.17
N LYS A 200 10.72 -6.22 3.16
CA LYS A 200 9.36 -6.46 2.68
C LYS A 200 9.40 -7.24 1.38
N ILE A 201 8.80 -8.42 1.39
CA ILE A 201 8.56 -9.23 0.20
C ILE A 201 7.14 -8.94 -0.27
N ASP A 202 7.02 -7.98 -1.18
CA ASP A 202 5.78 -7.68 -1.88
C ASP A 202 5.50 -8.78 -2.91
N GLN A 203 4.26 -9.22 -3.02
CA GLN A 203 3.85 -10.26 -3.98
C GLN A 203 4.13 -9.90 -5.45
N ARG A 204 4.30 -8.61 -5.78
CA ARG A 204 4.71 -8.16 -7.12
C ARG A 204 6.18 -8.46 -7.44
N TRP A 205 7.02 -8.75 -6.44
CA TRP A 205 8.44 -9.01 -6.66
C TRP A 205 8.67 -10.35 -7.38
N THR A 206 9.69 -10.37 -8.25
CA THR A 206 10.09 -11.59 -8.93
C THR A 206 10.62 -12.57 -7.89
N GLY A 207 10.15 -13.82 -7.94
CA GLY A 207 10.53 -14.86 -6.98
C GLY A 207 9.93 -14.71 -5.57
N ALA A 208 8.99 -13.78 -5.35
CA ALA A 208 8.36 -13.57 -4.05
C ALA A 208 7.70 -14.84 -3.52
N ALA A 209 6.92 -15.53 -4.35
CA ALA A 209 6.23 -16.76 -3.99
C ALA A 209 7.22 -17.84 -3.51
N ASP A 210 8.29 -18.09 -4.26
CA ASP A 210 9.29 -19.12 -3.93
C ASP A 210 10.03 -18.81 -2.62
N VAL A 211 10.42 -17.54 -2.42
CA VAL A 211 11.05 -17.09 -1.16
C VAL A 211 10.10 -17.31 0.01
N MET A 212 8.84 -16.90 -0.14
CA MET A 212 7.86 -16.98 0.95
C MET A 212 7.41 -18.40 1.23
N GLU A 213 7.26 -19.27 0.23
CA GLU A 213 6.95 -20.68 0.39
C GLU A 213 8.01 -21.39 1.24
N ARG A 214 9.30 -21.18 0.91
CA ARG A 214 10.42 -21.72 1.67
C ARG A 214 10.45 -21.22 3.12
N LEU A 215 10.18 -19.94 3.33
CA LEU A 215 10.18 -19.34 4.66
C LEU A 215 8.97 -19.76 5.49
N ARG A 216 7.80 -19.89 4.90
CA ARG A 216 6.61 -20.42 5.57
C ARG A 216 6.77 -21.90 5.92
N ALA A 217 7.43 -22.70 5.08
CA ALA A 217 7.65 -24.13 5.30
C ALA A 217 6.35 -24.87 5.68
N GLY A 218 5.28 -24.62 4.92
CA GLY A 218 3.95 -25.18 5.17
C GLY A 218 3.07 -24.37 6.12
N ALA A 219 3.55 -23.27 6.70
CA ALA A 219 2.74 -22.39 7.53
C ALA A 219 1.61 -21.72 6.73
N GLU A 220 0.36 -22.04 7.12
CA GLU A 220 -0.86 -21.49 6.54
C GLU A 220 -1.20 -20.10 7.13
N GLY A 221 -2.24 -19.47 6.57
CA GLY A 221 -2.76 -18.18 7.02
C GLY A 221 -2.41 -17.01 6.09
N GLY A 222 -3.16 -15.92 6.23
CA GLY A 222 -3.07 -14.74 5.36
C GLY A 222 -1.83 -13.89 5.57
N ILE A 223 -1.84 -12.68 5.00
CA ILE A 223 -0.80 -11.66 5.17
C ILE A 223 -1.29 -10.49 6.06
N PRO A 224 -0.40 -9.80 6.78
CA PRO A 224 1.05 -9.98 6.80
C PRO A 224 1.43 -11.27 7.52
N TRP A 225 2.32 -12.05 6.91
CA TRP A 225 3.08 -13.07 7.60
C TRP A 225 4.50 -12.55 7.76
N PHE A 226 5.11 -12.78 8.90
CA PHE A 226 6.46 -12.30 9.13
C PHE A 226 7.27 -13.23 10.02
N ALA A 227 8.58 -13.16 9.89
CA ALA A 227 9.52 -13.95 10.66
C ALA A 227 10.74 -13.12 11.02
N ILE A 228 11.41 -13.56 12.08
CA ILE A 228 12.73 -13.05 12.47
C ILE A 228 13.75 -14.13 12.13
N LEU A 229 14.73 -13.76 11.30
CA LEU A 229 15.83 -14.61 10.87
C LEU A 229 17.12 -14.19 11.55
N ASP A 230 18.02 -15.14 11.76
CA ASP A 230 19.42 -14.81 12.01
C ASP A 230 20.13 -14.28 10.77
N ALA A 231 21.35 -13.77 10.94
CA ALA A 231 22.15 -13.23 9.84
C ALA A 231 22.57 -14.28 8.80
N LYS A 232 22.38 -15.58 9.09
CA LYS A 232 22.61 -16.71 8.18
C LYS A 232 21.32 -17.17 7.48
N GLY A 233 20.17 -16.56 7.79
CA GLY A 233 18.87 -16.90 7.23
C GLY A 233 18.09 -17.99 7.98
N ASN A 234 18.56 -18.44 9.15
CA ASN A 234 17.79 -19.40 9.96
C ASN A 234 16.63 -18.70 10.66
N LYS A 235 15.44 -19.29 10.58
CA LYS A 235 14.24 -18.78 11.29
C LYS A 235 14.39 -18.95 12.80
N LEU A 236 14.21 -17.86 13.53
CA LEU A 236 14.23 -17.84 15.01
C LEU A 236 12.82 -17.77 15.59
N ALA A 237 11.97 -16.96 14.98
CA ALA A 237 10.59 -16.77 15.38
C ALA A 237 9.73 -16.46 14.16
N THR A 238 8.44 -16.80 14.22
CA THR A 238 7.47 -16.51 13.16
C THR A 238 6.21 -15.92 13.77
N SER A 239 5.41 -15.24 12.96
CA SER A 239 4.10 -14.72 13.36
C SER A 239 3.05 -15.83 13.57
N ASN A 240 3.42 -17.11 13.45
CA ASN A 240 2.55 -18.22 13.80
C ASN A 240 2.56 -18.48 15.31
N LEU A 241 1.38 -18.57 15.91
CA LEU A 241 1.21 -18.96 17.30
C LEU A 241 1.74 -20.39 17.53
N PRO A 242 2.52 -20.65 18.59
CA PRO A 242 3.12 -21.97 18.82
C PRO A 242 2.10 -23.10 18.94
N ASP A 243 0.95 -22.84 19.59
CA ASP A 243 -0.02 -23.89 19.91
C ASP A 243 -0.94 -24.25 18.74
N SER A 244 -1.28 -23.26 17.91
CA SER A 244 -2.25 -23.44 16.81
C SER A 244 -1.63 -23.41 15.42
N GLY A 245 -0.41 -22.90 15.28
CA GLY A 245 0.18 -22.60 13.97
C GLY A 245 -0.48 -21.43 13.23
N ASN A 246 -1.52 -20.80 13.79
CA ASN A 246 -2.21 -19.70 13.14
C ASN A 246 -1.34 -18.46 13.06
N ASN A 247 -1.30 -17.82 11.89
CA ASN A 247 -0.67 -16.52 11.73
C ASN A 247 -1.45 -15.43 12.50
N ILE A 248 -0.76 -14.63 13.31
CA ILE A 248 -1.37 -13.52 14.06
C ILE A 248 -1.72 -12.31 13.18
N GLY A 249 -1.19 -12.20 11.96
CA GLY A 249 -1.43 -11.06 11.09
C GLY A 249 -0.90 -9.75 11.71
N PHE A 250 -1.70 -8.69 11.71
CA PHE A 250 -1.35 -7.47 12.46
C PHE A 250 -1.61 -7.70 13.96
N PRO A 251 -0.63 -7.43 14.86
CA PRO A 251 -0.72 -7.77 16.29
C PRO A 251 -1.64 -6.80 17.09
N ALA A 252 -2.89 -6.61 16.66
CA ALA A 252 -3.87 -5.81 17.39
C ALA A 252 -4.53 -6.57 18.55
N GLU A 253 -4.76 -7.88 18.37
CA GLU A 253 -5.42 -8.71 19.38
C GLU A 253 -4.48 -9.04 20.54
N PRO A 254 -4.97 -9.19 21.77
CA PRO A 254 -4.13 -9.41 22.96
C PRO A 254 -3.12 -10.56 22.82
N SER A 255 -3.57 -11.72 22.33
CA SER A 255 -2.69 -12.88 22.12
C SER A 255 -1.69 -12.67 20.99
N GLY A 256 -2.06 -11.92 19.94
CA GLY A 256 -1.16 -11.54 18.86
C GLY A 256 -0.10 -10.55 19.32
N ALA A 257 -0.49 -9.56 20.14
CA ALA A 257 0.41 -8.59 20.75
C ALA A 257 1.41 -9.28 21.71
N GLU A 258 0.93 -10.19 22.55
CA GLU A 258 1.78 -11.00 23.43
C GLU A 258 2.76 -11.85 22.64
N HIS A 259 2.29 -12.54 21.60
CA HIS A 259 3.16 -13.33 20.73
C HIS A 259 4.21 -12.46 20.04
N PHE A 260 3.82 -11.30 19.50
CA PHE A 260 4.74 -10.37 18.87
C PHE A 260 5.83 -9.86 19.85
N ALA A 261 5.44 -9.52 21.09
CA ALA A 261 6.40 -9.17 22.14
C ALA A 261 7.35 -10.32 22.45
N ASN A 262 6.86 -11.56 22.53
CA ASN A 262 7.66 -12.76 22.79
C ASN A 262 8.65 -13.06 21.65
N MET A 263 8.23 -12.86 20.39
CA MET A 263 9.14 -12.92 19.24
C MET A 263 10.30 -11.95 19.44
N LEU A 264 10.02 -10.67 19.72
CA LEU A 264 11.05 -9.66 19.91
C LEU A 264 11.94 -9.95 21.13
N LYS A 265 11.35 -10.35 22.28
CA LYS A 265 12.09 -10.65 23.51
C LYS A 265 13.06 -11.83 23.35
N SER A 266 12.66 -12.85 22.61
CA SER A 266 13.48 -14.04 22.38
C SER A 266 14.60 -13.83 21.34
N THR A 267 14.48 -12.81 20.48
CA THR A 267 15.44 -12.58 19.39
C THR A 267 16.24 -11.28 19.47
N LYS A 268 15.91 -10.40 20.41
CA LYS A 268 16.60 -9.11 20.59
C LYS A 268 18.09 -9.29 20.86
N ILE A 269 18.87 -8.28 20.48
CA ILE A 269 20.30 -8.18 20.74
C ILE A 269 20.56 -7.02 21.72
N ARG A 270 19.94 -5.87 21.48
CA ARG A 270 20.18 -4.60 22.19
C ARG A 270 18.92 -4.00 22.80
N MET A 271 17.74 -4.24 22.22
CA MET A 271 16.50 -3.63 22.69
C MET A 271 16.24 -3.94 24.18
N SER A 272 15.72 -2.96 24.91
CA SER A 272 15.21 -3.17 26.27
C SER A 272 13.82 -3.83 26.24
N ASP A 273 13.39 -4.39 27.37
CA ASP A 273 12.02 -4.93 27.46
C ASP A 273 10.98 -3.81 27.40
N GLU A 274 11.30 -2.64 27.95
CA GLU A 274 10.47 -1.45 27.90
C GLU A 274 10.28 -0.94 26.46
N GLU A 275 11.34 -0.93 25.64
CA GLU A 275 11.26 -0.56 24.22
C GLU A 275 10.33 -1.50 23.43
N ILE A 276 10.37 -2.80 23.74
CA ILE A 276 9.50 -3.82 23.15
C ILE A 276 8.05 -3.62 23.63
N GLU A 277 7.84 -3.34 24.91
CA GLU A 277 6.51 -3.05 25.44
C GLU A 277 5.90 -1.80 24.80
N THR A 278 6.67 -0.73 24.61
CA THR A 278 6.21 0.48 23.91
C THR A 278 5.79 0.17 22.48
N LEU A 279 6.61 -0.59 21.73
CA LEU A 279 6.27 -1.01 20.37
C LEU A 279 4.98 -1.84 20.32
N THR A 280 4.85 -2.78 21.25
CA THR A 280 3.70 -3.70 21.31
C THR A 280 2.43 -2.95 21.72
N LYS A 281 2.50 -2.03 22.68
CA LYS A 281 1.37 -1.18 23.08
C LYS A 281 0.91 -0.26 21.95
N ALA A 282 1.84 0.25 21.14
CA ALA A 282 1.50 1.05 19.97
C ALA A 282 0.68 0.26 18.92
N ALA A 283 0.87 -1.06 18.82
CA ALA A 283 0.09 -1.90 17.91
C ALA A 283 -1.42 -1.91 18.23
N ALA A 284 -1.80 -1.79 19.50
CA ALA A 284 -3.20 -1.72 19.92
C ALA A 284 -3.87 -0.38 19.58
N SER A 285 -3.08 0.65 19.23
CA SER A 285 -3.55 2.03 18.98
C SER A 285 -3.50 2.46 17.51
N GLU A 286 -3.02 1.60 16.61
CA GLU A 286 -2.91 1.81 15.14
C GLU A 286 -4.03 1.14 14.35
#